data_AF-A0A7H8R8E2-F1
#
_entry.id   AF-A0A7H8R8E2-F1
#
_cell.length_a   1.000
_cell.length_b   1.000
_cell.length_c   1.000
_cell.angle_alpha   90.00
_cell.angle_beta   90.00
_cell.angle_gamma   90.00
#
_symmetry.space_group_name_H-M   'P 1'
#
loop_
_entity.id
_entity.type
_entity.pdbx_description
1 polymer ?
#
loop_
_entity_poly.entity_id
_entity_poly.type
_entity_poly.pdbx_seq_one_letter_code
_entity_poly.pdbx_strand_id
1 'polypeptide(L)'
;MASSPSDEDKTAWGKVEKKFEHKNASEYYDPCQAFAERSIKCLRRNAGDRDMCSDYFQAYRDCKKEWLTQRKFAKANPSDPSSAKS
;
A
#
# COMPACT_ATOMS: atom_id res chain seq x y z
N MET A 1 10.52 48.79 -22.65
CA MET A 1 9.32 48.49 -21.86
C MET A 1 9.64 47.22 -21.08
N ALA A 2 10.04 47.34 -19.80
CA ALA A 2 9.19 47.12 -18.61
C ALA A 2 8.47 45.75 -18.70
N SER A 3 8.71 44.77 -17.83
CA SER A 3 8.45 44.87 -16.38
C SER A 3 9.23 43.86 -15.53
N SER A 4 9.46 44.27 -14.28
CA SER A 4 10.17 43.66 -13.16
C SER A 4 9.58 42.32 -12.63
N PRO A 5 10.35 41.56 -11.82
CA PRO A 5 9.93 40.29 -11.23
C PRO A 5 9.08 40.53 -9.97
N SER A 6 7.81 40.13 -9.99
CA SER A 6 6.91 40.21 -8.84
C SER A 6 6.82 38.85 -8.14
N ASP A 7 7.51 38.75 -7.01
CA ASP A 7 7.09 38.25 -5.67
C ASP A 7 6.07 37.10 -5.48
N GLU A 8 5.56 36.44 -6.51
CA GLU A 8 4.49 35.44 -6.38
C GLU A 8 4.99 34.00 -6.06
N ASP A 9 6.31 33.75 -6.14
CA ASP A 9 6.89 32.41 -6.10
C ASP A 9 7.22 31.86 -4.68
N LYS A 10 6.98 32.64 -3.62
CA LYS A 10 7.33 32.23 -2.24
C LYS A 10 6.22 31.55 -1.44
N THR A 11 4.99 31.47 -1.94
CA THR A 11 3.84 30.96 -1.17
C THR A 11 3.31 29.61 -1.63
N ALA A 12 3.61 29.20 -2.87
CA ALA A 12 3.15 27.92 -3.42
C ALA A 12 3.97 26.74 -2.89
N TRP A 13 5.31 26.79 -3.01
CA TRP A 13 6.20 25.70 -2.58
C TRP A 13 6.22 25.50 -1.06
N GLY A 14 6.24 26.58 -0.27
CA GLY A 14 6.23 26.49 1.20
C GLY A 14 4.92 25.92 1.78
N LYS A 15 3.82 25.99 1.03
CA LYS A 15 2.52 25.41 1.43
C LYS A 15 2.37 23.95 1.03
N VAL A 16 3.08 23.51 0.00
CA VAL A 16 3.15 22.10 -0.44
C VAL A 16 4.07 21.29 0.47
N GLU A 17 5.21 21.84 0.90
CA GLU A 17 6.18 21.20 1.81
C GLU A 17 5.50 20.75 3.12
N LYS A 18 4.79 21.67 3.80
CA LYS A 18 4.05 21.39 5.04
C LYS A 18 2.88 20.42 4.87
N LYS A 19 2.39 20.23 3.64
CA LYS A 19 1.32 19.27 3.33
C LYS A 19 1.87 17.86 3.12
N PHE A 20 3.16 17.73 2.78
CA PHE A 20 3.83 16.46 2.54
C PHE A 20 4.34 15.81 3.83
N GLU A 21 4.77 16.59 4.82
CA GLU A 21 5.20 16.08 6.14
C GLU A 21 4.06 15.47 6.96
N HIS A 22 2.81 15.77 6.60
CA HIS A 22 1.60 15.26 7.25
C HIS A 22 0.80 14.29 6.37
N LYS A 23 1.44 13.60 5.41
CA LYS A 23 0.74 12.47 4.75
C LYS A 23 0.41 11.42 5.80
N ASN A 24 -0.88 11.21 6.00
CA ASN A 24 -1.41 10.24 6.95
C ASN A 24 -0.81 8.86 6.64
N ALA A 25 -0.11 8.25 7.59
CA ALA A 25 0.44 6.90 7.46
C ALA A 25 -0.64 5.80 7.30
N SER A 26 -1.90 6.19 7.12
CA SER A 26 -3.07 5.32 7.01
C SER A 26 -3.22 4.66 5.65
N GLU A 27 -2.51 5.08 4.61
CA GLU A 27 -2.45 4.39 3.31
C GLU A 27 -1.38 3.29 3.28
N TYR A 28 -1.09 2.64 4.42
CA TYR A 28 -0.22 1.48 4.41
C TYR A 28 -0.92 0.35 3.63
N TYR A 29 -0.61 0.29 2.34
CA TYR A 29 -1.15 -0.70 1.41
C TYR A 29 -0.66 -2.07 1.87
N ASP A 30 -1.57 -2.88 2.42
CA ASP A 30 -1.28 -4.28 2.72
C ASP A 30 -1.41 -5.06 1.39
N PRO A 31 -0.31 -5.57 0.80
CA PRO A 31 -0.36 -6.28 -0.47
C PRO A 31 -1.18 -7.58 -0.40
N CYS A 32 -1.52 -8.03 0.81
CA CYS A 32 -2.33 -9.21 1.07
C CYS A 32 -3.81 -8.90 1.37
N GLN A 33 -4.22 -7.63 1.30
CA GLN A 33 -5.59 -7.19 1.57
C GLN A 33 -6.63 -7.96 0.73
N ALA A 34 -6.36 -8.19 -0.55
CA ALA A 34 -7.27 -8.95 -1.43
C ALA A 34 -7.49 -10.40 -0.95
N PHE A 35 -6.46 -11.05 -0.40
CA PHE A 35 -6.57 -12.39 0.16
C PHE A 35 -7.33 -12.37 1.50
N ALA A 36 -7.08 -11.36 2.34
CA ALA A 36 -7.82 -11.16 3.59
C ALA A 36 -9.32 -10.98 3.31
N GLU A 37 -9.69 -10.11 2.38
CA GLU A 37 -11.09 -9.87 1.99
C GLU A 37 -11.79 -11.13 1.48
N ARG A 38 -11.08 -11.97 0.72
CA ARG A 38 -11.60 -13.27 0.25
C ARG A 38 -11.91 -14.20 1.42
N SER A 39 -11.00 -14.30 2.40
CA SER A 39 -11.22 -15.12 3.60
C SER A 39 -12.41 -14.62 4.44
N ILE A 40 -12.56 -13.29 4.59
CA ILE A 40 -13.68 -12.67 5.30
C ILE A 40 -15.00 -12.91 4.53
N LYS A 41 -14.96 -12.87 3.21
CA LYS A 41 -16.13 -13.16 2.36
C LYS A 41 -16.55 -14.63 2.44
N CYS A 42 -15.60 -15.55 2.59
CA CYS A 42 -15.88 -16.97 2.83
C CYS A 42 -16.57 -17.16 4.19
N LEU A 43 -16.03 -16.57 5.27
CA LEU A 43 -16.63 -16.63 6.60
C LEU A 43 -18.06 -16.09 6.62
N ARG A 44 -18.32 -14.95 5.96
CA ARG A 44 -19.68 -14.37 5.87
C ARG A 44 -20.69 -15.29 5.18
N ARG A 45 -20.25 -16.19 4.30
CA ARG A 45 -21.12 -17.12 3.56
C ARG A 45 -21.33 -18.44 4.28
N ASN A 46 -20.35 -18.87 5.05
CA ASN A 46 -20.36 -20.15 5.75
C ASN A 46 -20.61 -20.00 7.26
N ALA A 47 -21.33 -18.95 7.68
CA ALA A 47 -21.64 -18.67 9.09
C ALA A 47 -20.41 -18.67 10.04
N GLY A 48 -19.24 -18.30 9.51
CA GLY A 48 -17.99 -18.29 10.27
C GLY A 48 -17.26 -19.63 10.34
N ASP A 49 -17.68 -20.65 9.59
CA ASP A 49 -16.98 -21.93 9.50
C ASP A 49 -15.58 -21.73 8.90
N ARG A 50 -14.57 -22.06 9.69
CA ARG A 50 -13.16 -21.83 9.37
C ARG A 50 -12.58 -22.96 8.53
N ASP A 51 -13.10 -24.17 8.67
CA ASP A 51 -12.57 -25.34 7.98
C ASP A 51 -12.87 -25.25 6.47
N MET A 52 -14.07 -24.77 6.15
CA MET A 52 -14.50 -24.43 4.78
C MET A 52 -13.67 -23.31 4.13
N CYS A 53 -12.97 -22.49 4.93
CA CYS A 53 -12.23 -21.33 4.47
C CYS A 53 -10.71 -21.47 4.59
N SER A 54 -10.22 -22.66 4.93
CA SER A 54 -8.80 -22.98 5.15
C SER A 54 -7.89 -22.54 4.00
N ASP A 55 -8.29 -22.81 2.76
CA ASP A 55 -7.55 -22.41 1.55
C ASP A 55 -7.36 -20.89 1.43
N TYR A 56 -8.38 -20.10 1.79
CA TYR A 56 -8.29 -18.64 1.75
C TYR A 56 -7.34 -18.10 2.82
N PHE A 57 -7.31 -18.74 4.01
CA PHE A 57 -6.35 -18.39 5.06
C PHE A 57 -4.93 -18.78 4.66
N GLN A 58 -4.76 -19.91 3.97
CA GLN A 58 -3.47 -20.35 3.47
C GLN A 58 -2.91 -19.35 2.46
N ALA A 59 -3.72 -18.93 1.48
CA ALA A 59 -3.32 -17.90 0.52
C ALA A 59 -2.91 -16.56 1.18
N TYR A 60 -3.62 -16.14 2.24
CA TYR A 60 -3.24 -14.95 3.01
C TYR A 60 -1.89 -15.12 3.75
N ARG A 61 -1.63 -16.29 4.34
CA ARG A 61 -0.35 -16.60 5.00
C ARG A 61 0.80 -16.63 4.00
N ASP A 62 0.57 -17.22 2.84
CA ASP A 62 1.57 -17.33 1.78
C ASP A 62 1.94 -15.95 1.24
N CYS A 63 0.94 -15.11 0.93
CA CYS A 63 1.17 -13.72 0.56
C CYS A 63 2.01 -12.97 1.61
N LYS A 64 1.67 -13.13 2.91
CA LYS A 64 2.41 -12.43 3.98
C LYS A 64 3.85 -12.92 4.10
N LYS A 65 4.07 -14.23 3.89
CA LYS A 65 5.41 -14.84 3.88
C LYS A 65 6.23 -14.32 2.72
N GLU A 66 5.66 -14.26 1.52
CA GLU A 66 6.31 -13.70 0.34
C GLU A 66 6.61 -12.22 0.51
N TRP A 67 5.66 -11.43 1.00
CA TRP A 67 5.87 -10.00 1.24
C TRP A 67 6.99 -9.74 2.26
N LEU A 68 7.02 -10.48 3.38
CA LEU A 68 8.12 -10.36 4.35
C LEU A 68 9.47 -10.77 3.75
N THR A 69 9.46 -11.75 2.85
CA THR A 69 10.65 -12.23 2.14
C THR A 69 11.14 -11.19 1.14
N GLN A 70 10.24 -10.68 0.30
CA GLN A 70 10.49 -9.58 -0.62
C GLN A 70 10.94 -8.31 0.12
N ARG A 71 10.38 -7.97 1.27
CA ARG A 71 10.83 -6.79 2.05
C ARG A 71 12.24 -6.98 2.62
N LYS A 72 12.66 -8.22 2.91
CA LYS A 72 14.04 -8.53 3.29
C LYS A 72 14.98 -8.40 2.08
N PHE A 73 14.56 -8.86 0.90
CA PHE A 73 15.34 -8.75 -0.34
C PHE A 73 15.35 -7.32 -0.94
N ALA A 74 14.27 -6.57 -0.86
CA ALA A 74 14.14 -5.19 -1.33
C ALA A 74 14.97 -4.22 -0.48
N LYS A 75 15.15 -4.51 0.81
CA LYS A 75 16.17 -3.84 1.64
C LYS A 75 17.60 -4.08 1.14
N ALA A 76 17.83 -5.12 0.35
CA ALA A 76 19.11 -5.41 -0.30
C ALA A 76 19.20 -4.88 -1.75
N ASN A 77 18.08 -4.68 -2.46
CA ASN A 77 18.01 -4.09 -3.81
C ASN A 77 16.66 -3.37 -4.06
N PRO A 78 16.62 -2.01 -4.12
CA PRO A 78 15.37 -1.23 -4.09
C PRO A 78 14.64 -1.04 -5.44
N SER A 79 14.81 -1.94 -6.42
CA SER A 79 14.25 -1.76 -7.77
C SER A 79 13.55 -3.03 -8.28
N ASP A 80 12.32 -3.29 -7.82
CA ASP A 80 11.41 -4.19 -8.56
C ASP A 80 9.95 -3.73 -8.43
N PRO A 81 9.33 -3.19 -9.50
CA PRO A 81 7.94 -2.73 -9.54
C PRO A 81 6.94 -3.83 -9.95
N SER A 82 7.19 -5.12 -9.66
CA SER A 82 6.28 -6.22 -10.01
C SER A 82 5.05 -6.31 -9.11
N SER A 83 4.23 -5.26 -9.13
CA SER A 83 2.78 -5.33 -8.83
C SER A 83 1.95 -4.69 -9.94
N ALA A 84 2.57 -4.28 -11.04
CA ALA A 84 1.86 -3.91 -12.26
C ALA A 84 1.83 -5.10 -13.24
N LYS A 85 0.77 -5.90 -13.11
CA LYS A 85 0.06 -6.54 -14.23
C LYS A 85 0.66 -7.82 -14.84
N SER A 86 -0.07 -8.92 -14.68
CA SER A 86 -0.52 -9.80 -15.78
C SER A 86 -1.81 -10.49 -15.39
#